data_AF-A0A7W1CUU5-F1
#
_entry.id   AF-A0A7W1CUU5-F1
#
_cell.length_a   1.000
_cell.length_b   1.000
_cell.length_c   1.000
_cell.angle_alpha   90.00
_cell.angle_beta   90.00
_cell.angle_gamma   90.00
#
_symmetry.space_group_name_H-M   'P 1'
#
loop_
_entity.id
_entity.type
_entity.pdbx_description
1 polymer ?
#
loop_
_entity_poly.entity_id
_entity_poly.type
_entity_poly.pdbx_seq_one_letter_code
_entity_poly.pdbx_strand_id
1 'polypeptide(L)'
;MRALKFSLVCFFFLAPAAGLTTAASLPFGTVFKGGERFDRLVEQARANDWKSLRIGERTATVGRALVGTRYKSFTLEIDDRIEAPSANFSGMDCWTFFEISLGFARMLDDPEAWWTPERLLHHIELDRYRGGKCTGEYLSRLHYLEDWLADNDRRGLVSDLTRQLGGVRANHAAHEMTFGWRHYRYLKANPALLEPLGRM
;
A
#
# COMPACT_ATOMS: atom_id res chain seq x y z
N MET A 1 25.32 69.03 -7.88
CA MET A 1 25.18 67.55 -7.82
C MET A 1 24.23 67.22 -6.68
N ARG A 2 22.97 66.85 -6.96
CA ARG A 2 21.94 66.57 -5.94
C ARG A 2 21.97 65.07 -5.63
N ALA A 3 22.16 64.70 -4.37
CA ALA A 3 22.14 63.32 -3.90
C ALA A 3 20.69 62.81 -3.79
N LEU A 4 20.38 61.72 -4.49
CA LEU A 4 19.07 61.06 -4.48
C LEU A 4 19.03 60.08 -3.30
N LYS A 5 18.13 60.31 -2.33
CA LYS A 5 17.87 59.38 -1.22
C LYS A 5 16.85 58.34 -1.69
N PHE A 6 17.25 57.08 -1.80
CA PHE A 6 16.33 55.95 -1.98
C PHE A 6 15.87 55.44 -0.61
N SER A 7 14.58 55.56 -0.30
CA SER A 7 13.95 54.83 0.80
C SER A 7 13.59 53.42 0.31
N LEU A 8 14.20 52.41 0.92
CA LEU A 8 13.85 51.01 0.71
C LEU A 8 12.58 50.69 1.51
N VAL A 9 11.46 50.49 0.81
CA VAL A 9 10.23 49.98 1.42
C VAL A 9 10.28 48.45 1.38
N CYS A 10 10.53 47.82 2.52
CA CYS A 10 10.43 46.36 2.66
C CYS A 10 8.96 45.96 2.73
N PHE A 11 8.45 45.36 1.65
CA PHE A 11 7.18 44.63 1.66
C PHE A 11 7.40 43.28 2.35
N PHE A 12 6.89 43.14 3.58
CA PHE A 12 6.72 41.84 4.22
C PHE A 12 5.57 41.10 3.52
N PHE A 13 5.91 40.19 2.61
CA PHE A 13 4.95 39.20 2.13
C PHE A 13 4.72 38.17 3.24
N LEU A 14 3.59 38.27 3.93
CA LEU A 14 3.09 37.22 4.81
C LEU A 14 2.65 36.05 3.92
N ALA A 15 3.49 35.02 3.79
CA ALA A 15 3.07 33.76 3.16
C ALA A 15 2.05 33.07 4.08
N PRO A 16 0.90 32.59 3.56
CA PRO A 16 -0.04 31.83 4.35
C PRO A 16 0.63 30.53 4.80
N ALA A 17 0.58 30.24 6.10
CA ALA A 17 1.02 28.95 6.62
C ALA A 17 0.13 27.87 6.01
N ALA A 18 0.71 27.04 5.14
CA ALA A 18 0.07 25.82 4.69
C ALA A 18 -0.13 24.93 5.93
N GLY A 19 -1.36 24.85 6.42
CA GLY A 19 -1.73 23.89 7.44
C GLY A 19 -1.40 22.50 6.91
N LEU A 20 -0.53 21.77 7.61
CA LEU A 20 -0.38 20.33 7.42
C LEU A 20 -1.74 19.70 7.73
N THR A 21 -2.54 19.42 6.71
CA THR A 21 -3.69 18.55 6.84
C THR A 21 -3.16 17.19 7.25
N THR A 22 -3.27 16.87 8.53
CA THR A 22 -3.06 15.50 9.00
C THR A 22 -4.06 14.63 8.26
N ALA A 23 -3.57 13.78 7.35
CA ALA A 23 -4.41 12.79 6.70
C ALA A 23 -5.18 12.04 7.80
N ALA A 24 -6.50 11.96 7.66
CA ALA A 24 -7.32 11.27 8.64
C ALA A 24 -6.80 9.83 8.78
N SER A 25 -6.51 9.40 10.01
CA SER A 25 -6.00 8.07 10.30
C SER A 25 -7.08 7.22 10.97
N LEU A 26 -7.20 5.97 10.53
CA LEU A 26 -8.10 5.00 11.14
C LEU A 26 -7.48 4.43 12.43
N PRO A 27 -8.29 4.00 13.41
CA PRO A 27 -7.78 3.33 14.61
C PRO A 27 -6.93 2.10 14.26
N PHE A 28 -5.89 1.84 15.05
CA PHE A 28 -4.97 0.73 14.78
C PHE A 28 -5.67 -0.64 14.68
N GLY A 29 -6.62 -0.93 15.57
CA GLY A 29 -7.42 -2.16 15.52
C GLY A 29 -8.33 -2.29 14.29
N THR A 30 -8.56 -1.19 13.55
CA THR A 30 -9.26 -1.21 12.26
C THR A 30 -8.33 -1.68 11.15
N VAL A 31 -7.10 -1.14 11.11
CA VAL A 31 -6.12 -1.43 10.05
C VAL A 31 -5.32 -2.71 10.28
N PHE A 32 -5.18 -3.17 11.52
CA PHE A 32 -4.41 -4.35 11.86
C PHE A 32 -5.21 -5.33 12.72
N LYS A 33 -5.37 -6.57 12.23
CA LYS A 33 -6.11 -7.63 12.93
C LYS A 33 -5.27 -8.90 13.06
N GLY A 34 -5.34 -9.52 14.23
CA GLY A 34 -4.67 -10.79 14.52
C GLY A 34 -3.22 -10.66 15.01
N GLY A 35 -2.96 -9.76 15.96
CA GLY A 35 -1.66 -9.54 16.60
C GLY A 35 -0.97 -10.83 17.05
N GLU A 36 -1.65 -11.69 17.80
CA GLU A 36 -1.06 -12.95 18.27
C GLU A 36 -0.56 -13.86 17.14
N ARG A 37 -1.21 -13.82 15.97
CA ARG A 37 -0.77 -14.62 14.82
C ARG A 37 0.45 -14.00 14.16
N PHE A 38 0.51 -12.67 14.07
CA PHE A 38 1.71 -11.96 13.66
C PHE A 38 2.88 -12.29 14.59
N ASP A 39 2.68 -12.22 15.91
CA ASP A 39 3.73 -12.51 16.90
C ASP A 39 4.24 -13.95 16.76
N ARG A 40 3.34 -14.94 16.62
CA ARG A 40 3.74 -16.33 16.35
C ARG A 40 4.54 -16.50 15.05
N LEU A 41 4.24 -15.70 14.03
CA LEU A 41 4.97 -15.74 12.76
C LEU A 41 6.36 -15.12 12.90
N VAL A 42 6.49 -14.04 13.69
CA VAL A 42 7.78 -13.45 14.07
C VAL A 42 8.63 -14.46 14.83
N GLU A 43 8.07 -15.16 15.83
CA GLU A 43 8.78 -16.20 16.57
C GLU A 43 9.25 -17.35 15.68
N GLN A 44 8.40 -17.79 14.74
CA GLN A 44 8.81 -18.80 13.75
C GLN A 44 9.93 -18.30 12.84
N ALA A 45 9.88 -17.05 12.41
CA ALA A 45 10.92 -16.44 11.59
C ALA A 45 12.27 -16.38 12.31
N ARG A 46 12.27 -16.04 13.62
CA ARG A 46 13.46 -16.07 14.47
C ARG A 46 14.01 -17.48 14.62
N ALA A 47 13.16 -18.42 15.02
CA ALA A 47 13.55 -19.79 15.32
C ALA A 47 14.13 -20.54 14.12
N ASN A 48 13.75 -20.15 12.90
CA ASN A 48 14.14 -20.82 11.67
C ASN A 48 15.01 -19.94 10.75
N ASP A 49 15.53 -18.81 11.27
CA ASP A 49 16.38 -17.86 10.54
C ASP A 49 15.86 -17.50 9.13
N TRP A 50 14.56 -17.15 9.02
CA TRP A 50 13.99 -16.82 7.71
C TRP A 50 14.64 -15.58 7.07
N LYS A 51 15.31 -14.74 7.86
CA LYS A 51 16.06 -13.58 7.36
C LYS A 51 17.20 -13.99 6.42
N SER A 52 17.86 -15.14 6.62
CA SER A 52 18.94 -15.55 5.71
C SER A 52 18.43 -16.03 4.34
N LEU A 53 17.14 -16.34 4.21
CA LEU A 53 16.52 -16.74 2.95
C LEU A 53 16.46 -15.57 1.95
N ARG A 54 16.67 -15.86 0.67
CA ARG A 54 16.47 -14.90 -0.43
C ARG A 54 14.99 -14.52 -0.52
N ILE A 55 14.70 -13.28 -0.94
CA ILE A 55 13.34 -12.71 -0.91
C ILE A 55 12.24 -13.64 -1.47
N GLY A 56 12.45 -14.27 -2.63
CA GLY A 56 11.46 -15.18 -3.21
C GLY A 56 11.18 -16.43 -2.37
N GLU A 57 12.24 -17.05 -1.83
CA GLU A 57 12.11 -18.20 -0.92
C GLU A 57 11.52 -17.78 0.42
N ARG A 58 11.94 -16.63 0.95
CA ARG A 58 11.42 -16.03 2.17
C ARG A 58 9.92 -15.76 2.07
N THR A 59 9.46 -15.13 0.99
CA THR A 59 8.03 -14.90 0.71
C THR A 59 7.25 -16.21 0.63
N ALA A 60 7.78 -17.22 -0.05
CA ALA A 60 7.14 -18.54 -0.12
C ALA A 60 7.07 -19.23 1.26
N THR A 61 8.11 -19.11 2.08
CA THR A 61 8.15 -19.65 3.45
C THR A 61 7.10 -18.98 4.32
N VAL A 62 6.99 -17.65 4.28
CA VAL A 62 5.93 -16.91 4.99
C VAL A 62 4.55 -17.37 4.53
N GLY A 63 4.33 -17.46 3.21
CA GLY A 63 3.05 -17.91 2.65
C GLY A 63 2.66 -19.32 3.13
N ARG A 64 3.62 -20.24 3.23
CA ARG A 64 3.39 -21.58 3.80
C ARG A 64 3.01 -21.54 5.28
N ALA A 65 3.61 -20.67 6.08
CA ALA A 65 3.27 -20.50 7.50
C ALA A 65 1.88 -19.88 7.72
N LEU A 66 1.31 -19.23 6.69
CA LEU A 66 -0.05 -18.71 6.69
C LEU A 66 -1.10 -19.73 6.24
N VAL A 67 -0.71 -20.95 5.84
CA VAL A 67 -1.67 -22.03 5.52
C VAL A 67 -2.61 -22.28 6.71
N GLY A 68 -3.89 -22.52 6.41
CA GLY A 68 -4.95 -22.64 7.42
C GLY A 68 -5.58 -21.30 7.84
N THR A 69 -5.09 -20.15 7.34
CA THR A 69 -5.87 -18.90 7.41
C THR A 69 -7.19 -19.05 6.67
N ARG A 70 -8.29 -18.61 7.28
CA ARG A 70 -9.60 -18.62 6.63
C ARG A 70 -9.61 -17.65 5.44
N TYR A 71 -10.26 -18.06 4.36
CA TYR A 71 -10.57 -17.15 3.28
C TYR A 71 -11.60 -16.10 3.75
N LYS A 72 -11.38 -14.83 3.40
CA LYS A 72 -12.31 -13.73 3.68
C LYS A 72 -12.21 -12.67 2.59
N SER A 73 -13.32 -12.42 1.89
CA SER A 73 -13.42 -11.32 0.92
C SER A 73 -13.52 -9.95 1.62
N PHE A 74 -13.23 -8.88 0.86
CA PHE A 74 -13.42 -7.49 1.28
C PHE A 74 -12.62 -7.10 2.52
N THR A 75 -11.44 -7.70 2.72
CA THR A 75 -10.57 -7.42 3.87
C THR A 75 -9.99 -6.00 3.86
N LEU A 76 -9.96 -5.35 2.70
CA LEU A 76 -9.51 -3.97 2.51
C LEU A 76 -10.62 -2.93 2.59
N GLU A 77 -11.88 -3.35 2.67
CA GLU A 77 -13.04 -2.44 2.69
C GLU A 77 -13.37 -2.03 4.14
N ILE A 78 -12.41 -1.35 4.78
CA ILE A 78 -12.38 -1.08 6.23
C ILE A 78 -13.03 0.24 6.64
N ASP A 79 -13.34 1.13 5.70
CA ASP A 79 -14.05 2.40 5.89
C ASP A 79 -14.87 2.76 4.64
N ASP A 80 -15.66 3.83 4.70
CA ASP A 80 -16.41 4.36 3.55
C ASP A 80 -15.67 5.48 2.81
N ARG A 81 -14.66 6.10 3.40
CA ARG A 81 -14.00 7.31 2.86
C ARG A 81 -12.49 7.30 3.03
N ILE A 82 -11.98 6.84 4.16
CA ILE A 82 -10.55 6.87 4.48
C ILE A 82 -9.92 5.56 4.02
N GLU A 83 -9.00 5.65 3.07
CA GLU A 83 -8.15 4.54 2.67
C GLU A 83 -6.91 4.45 3.59
N ALA A 84 -6.52 3.24 3.98
CA ALA A 84 -5.34 3.05 4.82
C ALA A 84 -4.68 1.68 4.57
N PRO A 85 -3.33 1.59 4.66
CA PRO A 85 -2.62 0.32 4.66
C PRO A 85 -3.18 -0.56 5.77
N SER A 86 -3.43 -1.83 5.46
CA SER A 86 -4.11 -2.74 6.38
C SER A 86 -3.73 -4.20 6.16
N ALA A 87 -3.76 -4.96 7.26
CA ALA A 87 -3.47 -6.39 7.32
C ALA A 87 -4.43 -7.11 8.26
N ASN A 88 -4.88 -8.30 7.85
CA ASN A 88 -5.81 -9.11 8.62
C ASN A 88 -5.36 -10.59 8.68
N PHE A 89 -4.74 -10.96 9.80
CA PHE A 89 -4.28 -12.33 10.04
C PHE A 89 -5.40 -13.30 10.48
N SER A 90 -6.62 -12.80 10.72
CA SER A 90 -7.81 -13.60 11.02
C SER A 90 -8.57 -14.06 9.76
N GLY A 91 -8.28 -13.46 8.60
CA GLY A 91 -8.82 -13.91 7.31
C GLY A 91 -8.31 -13.05 6.15
N MET A 92 -8.01 -13.70 5.03
CA MET A 92 -7.37 -13.10 3.85
C MET A 92 -8.08 -13.53 2.57
N ASP A 93 -8.01 -12.73 1.52
CA ASP A 93 -8.28 -13.14 0.15
C ASP A 93 -6.95 -13.45 -0.58
N CYS A 94 -7.00 -13.74 -1.88
CA CYS A 94 -5.81 -14.04 -2.66
C CYS A 94 -4.81 -12.87 -2.68
N TRP A 95 -5.31 -11.63 -2.73
CA TRP A 95 -4.50 -10.42 -2.82
C TRP A 95 -3.81 -10.12 -1.50
N THR A 96 -4.58 -10.04 -0.42
CA THR A 96 -4.06 -9.74 0.91
C THR A 96 -3.17 -10.85 1.46
N PHE A 97 -3.38 -12.11 1.05
CA PHE A 97 -2.44 -13.20 1.33
C PHE A 97 -1.08 -12.95 0.67
N PHE A 98 -1.06 -12.58 -0.61
CA PHE A 98 0.15 -12.25 -1.34
C PHE A 98 0.88 -11.07 -0.70
N GLU A 99 0.16 -9.97 -0.43
CA GLU A 99 0.74 -8.75 0.14
C GLU A 99 1.29 -8.96 1.54
N ILE A 100 0.58 -9.69 2.41
CA ILE A 100 1.09 -10.00 3.75
C ILE A 100 2.33 -10.89 3.65
N SER A 101 2.35 -11.85 2.72
CA SER A 101 3.51 -12.74 2.54
C SER A 101 4.74 -11.97 2.05
N LEU A 102 4.58 -11.10 1.06
CA LEU A 102 5.67 -10.28 0.51
C LEU A 102 6.11 -9.21 1.51
N GLY A 103 5.16 -8.45 2.07
CA GLY A 103 5.44 -7.38 3.01
C GLY A 103 6.13 -7.88 4.29
N PHE A 104 5.73 -9.04 4.80
CA PHE A 104 6.40 -9.66 5.95
C PHE A 104 7.82 -10.12 5.58
N ALA A 105 8.02 -10.71 4.39
CA ALA A 105 9.35 -11.09 3.93
C ALA A 105 10.29 -9.89 3.75
N ARG A 106 9.78 -8.75 3.27
CA ARG A 106 10.53 -7.48 3.23
C ARG A 106 10.83 -6.95 4.63
N MET A 107 9.87 -7.00 5.56
CA MET A 107 10.06 -6.61 6.97
C MET A 107 11.18 -7.38 7.64
N LEU A 108 11.32 -8.69 7.36
CA LEU A 108 12.42 -9.49 7.91
C LEU A 108 13.81 -9.03 7.45
N ASP A 109 13.90 -8.27 6.35
CA ASP A 109 15.16 -7.69 5.87
C ASP A 109 15.62 -6.51 6.75
N ASP A 110 14.67 -5.82 7.38
CA ASP A 110 14.95 -4.75 8.33
C ASP A 110 15.67 -5.27 9.60
N PRO A 111 16.26 -4.38 10.41
CA PRO A 111 16.69 -4.72 11.75
C PRO A 111 15.59 -5.41 12.55
N GLU A 112 15.93 -6.46 13.28
CA GLU A 112 14.97 -7.29 14.02
C GLU A 112 14.16 -6.51 15.06
N ALA A 113 14.74 -5.43 15.59
CA ALA A 113 14.06 -4.48 16.47
C ALA A 113 12.84 -3.78 15.81
N TRP A 114 12.73 -3.84 14.48
CA TRP A 114 11.66 -3.22 13.70
C TRP A 114 10.65 -4.23 13.16
N TRP A 115 10.70 -5.50 13.61
CA TRP A 115 9.70 -6.50 13.21
C TRP A 115 8.38 -6.29 13.96
N THR A 116 7.70 -5.19 13.65
CA THR A 116 6.46 -4.76 14.29
C THR A 116 5.31 -4.72 13.28
N PRO A 117 4.05 -4.77 13.75
CA PRO A 117 2.88 -4.57 12.90
C PRO A 117 2.93 -3.31 12.03
N GLU A 118 3.41 -2.18 12.57
CA GLU A 118 3.55 -0.91 11.85
C GLU A 118 4.56 -1.02 10.72
N ARG A 119 5.66 -1.75 10.93
CA ARG A 119 6.65 -1.96 9.88
C ARG A 119 6.12 -2.86 8.76
N LEU A 120 5.33 -3.87 9.10
CA LEU A 120 4.60 -4.64 8.10
C LEU A 120 3.63 -3.75 7.31
N LEU A 121 2.86 -2.90 7.98
CA LEU A 121 1.94 -1.96 7.32
C LEU A 121 2.70 -0.98 6.41
N HIS A 122 3.91 -0.56 6.79
CA HIS A 122 4.77 0.27 5.94
C HIS A 122 5.18 -0.46 4.64
N HIS A 123 5.57 -1.73 4.71
CA HIS A 123 5.89 -2.50 3.49
C HIS A 123 4.65 -2.79 2.65
N ILE A 124 3.49 -3.02 3.27
CA ILE A 124 2.22 -3.10 2.56
C ILE A 124 1.89 -1.76 1.88
N GLU A 125 2.13 -0.63 2.54
CA GLU A 125 1.93 0.69 1.95
C GLU A 125 2.81 0.89 0.71
N LEU A 126 4.07 0.50 0.85
CA LEU A 126 5.07 0.59 -0.20
C LEU A 126 4.65 -0.19 -1.47
N ASP A 127 4.09 -1.39 -1.32
CA ASP A 127 3.69 -2.22 -2.46
C ASP A 127 2.29 -1.85 -2.99
N ARG A 128 1.30 -1.57 -2.12
CA ARG A 128 -0.13 -1.48 -2.48
C ARG A 128 -0.54 -0.14 -3.11
N TYR A 129 0.16 0.94 -2.80
CA TYR A 129 -0.27 2.29 -3.18
C TYR A 129 0.61 2.87 -4.28
N ARG A 130 -0.01 3.65 -5.16
CA ARG A 130 0.64 4.31 -6.29
C ARG A 130 1.75 5.24 -5.78
N GLY A 131 2.96 5.05 -6.29
CA GLY A 131 4.12 5.79 -5.78
C GLY A 131 4.57 5.36 -4.38
N GLY A 132 4.02 4.27 -3.84
CA GLY A 132 4.31 3.71 -2.52
C GLY A 132 3.83 4.55 -1.35
N LYS A 133 2.77 5.33 -1.53
CA LYS A 133 2.23 6.20 -0.47
C LYS A 133 0.70 6.20 -0.49
N CYS A 134 0.10 5.85 0.64
CA CYS A 134 -1.33 6.03 0.86
C CYS A 134 -1.59 7.51 1.13
N THR A 135 -2.49 8.12 0.36
CA THR A 135 -2.88 9.54 0.56
C THR A 135 -4.13 9.70 1.42
N GLY A 136 -4.70 8.60 1.91
CA GLY A 136 -6.03 8.56 2.51
C GLY A 136 -7.16 8.44 1.47
N GLU A 137 -6.84 8.57 0.18
CA GLU A 137 -7.80 8.49 -0.92
C GLU A 137 -7.85 7.08 -1.50
N TYR A 138 -9.06 6.58 -1.78
CA TYR A 138 -9.27 5.23 -2.32
C TYR A 138 -8.50 4.97 -3.62
N LEU A 139 -8.38 5.97 -4.50
CA LEU A 139 -7.69 5.83 -5.79
C LEU A 139 -6.16 5.96 -5.69
N SER A 140 -5.62 6.18 -4.49
CA SER A 140 -4.18 5.98 -4.24
C SER A 140 -3.82 4.49 -4.24
N ARG A 141 -4.77 3.59 -3.97
CA ARG A 141 -4.56 2.14 -4.05
C ARG A 141 -4.47 1.68 -5.50
N LEU A 142 -3.53 0.78 -5.77
CA LEU A 142 -3.38 0.10 -7.07
C LEU A 142 -4.41 -1.04 -7.14
N HIS A 143 -5.56 -0.79 -7.76
CA HIS A 143 -6.67 -1.77 -7.78
C HIS A 143 -6.54 -2.82 -8.88
N TYR A 144 -5.83 -2.53 -9.96
CA TYR A 144 -5.58 -3.46 -11.06
C TYR A 144 -4.17 -4.01 -10.97
N LEU A 145 -4.01 -5.32 -11.19
CA LEU A 145 -2.72 -6.00 -11.09
C LEU A 145 -1.70 -5.47 -12.11
N GLU A 146 -2.15 -5.09 -13.31
CA GLU A 146 -1.28 -4.48 -14.32
C GLU A 146 -0.69 -3.14 -13.85
N ASP A 147 -1.49 -2.34 -13.14
CA ASP A 147 -1.08 -1.10 -12.49
C ASP A 147 -0.11 -1.35 -11.35
N TRP A 148 -0.41 -2.36 -10.52
CA TRP A 148 0.46 -2.76 -9.42
C TRP A 148 1.85 -3.17 -9.92
N LEU A 149 1.90 -4.01 -10.96
CA LEU A 149 3.15 -4.48 -11.54
C LEU A 149 3.93 -3.33 -12.17
N ALA A 150 3.27 -2.50 -12.99
CA ALA A 150 3.92 -1.38 -13.67
C ALA A 150 4.45 -0.32 -12.70
N ASP A 151 3.73 -0.02 -11.62
CA ASP A 151 4.18 0.94 -10.61
C ASP A 151 5.38 0.42 -9.81
N ASN A 152 5.29 -0.82 -9.33
CA ASN A 152 6.35 -1.41 -8.52
C ASN A 152 7.62 -1.72 -9.33
N ASP A 153 7.49 -2.10 -10.61
CA ASP A 153 8.64 -2.29 -11.52
C ASP A 153 9.39 -0.97 -11.76
N ARG A 154 8.65 0.12 -12.04
CA ARG A 154 9.23 1.46 -12.20
C ARG A 154 9.97 1.95 -10.95
N ARG A 155 9.50 1.51 -9.77
CA ARG A 155 10.12 1.80 -8.47
C ARG A 155 11.23 0.83 -8.09
N GLY A 156 11.52 -0.17 -8.92
CA GLY A 156 12.57 -1.17 -8.69
C GLY A 156 12.24 -2.18 -7.59
N LEU A 157 10.97 -2.31 -7.21
CA LEU A 157 10.51 -3.21 -6.14
C LEU A 157 10.21 -4.63 -6.62
N VAL A 158 9.89 -4.77 -7.90
CA VAL A 158 9.69 -6.04 -8.61
C VAL A 158 10.30 -5.93 -10.00
N SER A 159 10.33 -7.04 -10.73
CA SER A 159 10.69 -7.06 -12.14
C SER A 159 9.57 -7.69 -12.95
N ASP A 160 9.14 -7.01 -14.01
CA ASP A 160 8.21 -7.57 -14.99
C ASP A 160 8.93 -8.61 -15.88
N LEU A 161 8.77 -9.88 -15.51
CA LEU A 161 9.35 -11.01 -16.24
C LEU A 161 8.59 -11.35 -17.52
N THR A 162 7.38 -10.81 -17.74
CA THR A 162 6.52 -11.24 -18.85
C THR A 162 7.20 -11.03 -20.21
N ARG A 163 7.90 -9.91 -20.40
CA ARG A 163 8.65 -9.60 -21.62
C ARG A 163 9.82 -10.55 -21.85
N GLN A 164 10.51 -10.93 -20.78
CA GLN A 164 11.67 -11.84 -20.84
C GLN A 164 11.24 -13.28 -21.10
N LEU A 165 10.02 -13.65 -20.68
CA LEU A 165 9.45 -14.98 -20.84
C LEU A 165 8.61 -15.15 -22.13
N GLY A 166 8.69 -14.20 -23.07
CA GLY A 166 8.01 -14.29 -24.37
C GLY A 166 6.54 -13.86 -24.37
N GLY A 167 6.12 -13.07 -23.38
CA GLY A 167 4.77 -12.51 -23.31
C GLY A 167 4.41 -11.64 -24.52
N VAL A 168 3.14 -11.71 -24.93
CA VAL A 168 2.58 -10.92 -26.04
C VAL A 168 1.81 -9.73 -25.47
N ARG A 169 1.88 -8.59 -26.15
CA ARG A 169 1.14 -7.38 -25.74
C ARG A 169 -0.36 -7.61 -25.79
N ALA A 170 -1.06 -7.17 -24.76
CA ALA A 170 -2.50 -7.00 -24.74
C ALA A 170 -2.83 -5.52 -24.53
N ASN A 171 -3.98 -5.08 -25.05
CA ASN A 171 -4.47 -3.73 -24.78
C ASN A 171 -5.06 -3.69 -23.36
N HIS A 172 -4.91 -2.55 -22.69
CA HIS A 172 -5.59 -2.28 -21.43
C HIS A 172 -7.11 -2.41 -21.62
N ALA A 173 -7.75 -3.18 -20.74
CA ALA A 173 -9.18 -3.45 -20.78
C ALA A 173 -9.78 -3.52 -19.36
N ALA A 174 -9.16 -2.86 -18.38
CA ALA A 174 -9.64 -2.92 -17.01
C ALA A 174 -10.72 -1.86 -16.77
N HIS A 175 -11.98 -2.28 -16.90
CA HIS A 175 -13.14 -1.40 -16.70
C HIS A 175 -14.17 -1.95 -15.69
N GLU A 176 -13.86 -3.10 -15.08
CA GLU A 176 -14.78 -3.82 -14.21
C GLU A 176 -15.24 -3.00 -13.01
N MET A 177 -14.34 -2.24 -12.38
CA MET A 177 -14.72 -1.43 -11.22
C MET A 177 -15.64 -0.26 -11.60
N THR A 178 -15.47 0.32 -12.79
CA THR A 178 -16.32 1.40 -13.29
C THR A 178 -17.71 0.87 -13.68
N PHE A 179 -17.81 -0.31 -14.28
CA PHE A 179 -19.08 -0.96 -14.58
C PHE A 179 -19.80 -1.45 -13.31
N GLY A 180 -19.07 -2.12 -12.42
CA GLY A 180 -19.57 -2.75 -11.20
C GLY A 180 -19.57 -1.85 -9.97
N TRP A 181 -19.41 -0.53 -10.10
CA TRP A 181 -19.06 0.37 -8.99
C TRP A 181 -19.92 0.26 -7.72
N ARG A 182 -21.19 -0.13 -7.87
CA ARG A 182 -22.13 -0.32 -6.75
C ARG A 182 -21.75 -1.48 -5.81
N HIS A 183 -20.87 -2.38 -6.26
CA HIS A 183 -20.34 -3.49 -5.47
C HIS A 183 -19.12 -3.10 -4.61
N TYR A 184 -18.54 -1.92 -4.85
CA TYR A 184 -17.35 -1.44 -4.14
C TYR A 184 -17.77 -0.40 -3.12
N ARG A 185 -17.40 -0.62 -1.85
CA ARG A 185 -17.89 0.19 -0.72
C ARG A 185 -17.54 1.66 -0.90
N TYR A 186 -16.27 1.96 -1.19
CA TYR A 186 -15.78 3.32 -1.41
C TYR A 186 -16.41 3.98 -2.64
N LEU A 187 -16.55 3.28 -3.77
CA LEU A 187 -17.16 3.87 -4.98
C LEU A 187 -18.65 4.16 -4.78
N LYS A 188 -19.35 3.26 -4.08
CA LYS A 188 -20.76 3.48 -3.73
C LYS A 188 -20.94 4.69 -2.81
N ALA A 189 -20.06 4.87 -1.83
CA ALA A 189 -20.09 6.00 -0.91
C ALA A 189 -19.59 7.31 -1.54
N ASN A 190 -18.73 7.22 -2.57
CA ASN A 190 -18.07 8.38 -3.19
C ASN A 190 -18.13 8.30 -4.74
N PRO A 191 -19.29 8.52 -5.37
CA PRO A 191 -19.44 8.43 -6.83
C PRO A 191 -18.56 9.39 -7.64
N ALA A 192 -18.03 10.44 -7.01
CA ALA A 192 -17.05 11.35 -7.63
C ALA A 192 -15.73 10.65 -8.03
N LEU A 193 -15.43 9.48 -7.46
CA LEU A 193 -14.26 8.68 -7.79
C LEU A 193 -14.38 7.95 -9.15
N LEU A 194 -15.58 7.83 -9.71
CA LEU A 194 -15.80 7.03 -10.93
C LEU A 194 -15.12 7.64 -12.16
N GLU A 195 -15.15 8.96 -12.26
CA GLU A 195 -14.56 9.70 -13.37
C GLU A 195 -13.04 9.56 -13.42
N PRO A 196 -12.28 9.82 -12.34
CA PRO A 196 -10.84 9.59 -12.34
C PRO A 196 -10.48 8.10 -12.44
N LEU A 197 -11.26 7.20 -11.84
CA LEU A 197 -11.04 5.75 -11.98
C LEU A 197 -11.16 5.29 -13.45
N GLY A 198 -12.12 5.83 -14.20
CA GLY A 198 -12.28 5.50 -15.63
C GLY A 198 -11.18 6.05 -16.55
N ARG A 199 -10.27 6.89 -16.02
CA ARG A 199 -9.09 7.41 -16.74
C ARG A 199 -7.78 6.69 -16.37
N MET A 200 -7.81 5.85 -15.33
CA MET A 200 -6.69 5.00 -14.92
C MET A 200 -6.66 3.77 -15.82
#